data_AF-A0A3D9AVF1-F1
#
_entry.id   AF-A0A3D9AVF1-F1
#
_cell.length_a   1.000
_cell.length_b   1.000
_cell.length_c   1.000
_cell.angle_alpha   90.00
_cell.angle_beta   90.00
_cell.angle_gamma   90.00
#
_symmetry.space_group_name_H-M   'P 1'
#
loop_
_entity.id
_entity.type
_entity.pdbx_description
1 polymer ?
#
loop_
_entity_poly.entity_id
_entity_poly.type
_entity_poly.pdbx_seq_one_letter_code
_entity_poly.pdbx_strand_id
1 'polypeptide(L)'
;MPNLKIQEAQLLFNKIRSNPKGYDLKTSTEGITGKDDKISFKLYKSGEKSIFEVTIDGLTFSNSTGEWNNAMIMLENIINKLGKETENIKVQQALDKLKKYLSEEN
;
A
#
# COMPACT_ATOMS: atom_id res chain seq x y z
N MET A 1 18.09 -7.54 -14.56
CA MET A 1 17.74 -6.63 -13.46
C MET A 1 18.76 -6.81 -12.34
N PRO A 2 19.27 -5.74 -11.71
CA PRO A 2 20.08 -5.88 -10.50
C PRO A 2 19.27 -6.56 -9.38
N ASN A 3 19.92 -7.40 -8.60
CA ASN A 3 19.27 -8.08 -7.47
C ASN A 3 19.18 -7.13 -6.27
N LEU A 4 17.98 -6.99 -5.72
CA LEU A 4 17.79 -6.40 -4.39
C LEU A 4 18.15 -7.47 -3.35
N LYS A 5 19.09 -7.19 -2.44
CA LYS A 5 19.46 -8.17 -1.41
C LYS A 5 18.25 -8.39 -0.50
N ILE A 6 18.09 -9.62 -0.01
CA ILE A 6 16.93 -9.97 0.83
C ILE A 6 16.81 -9.07 2.07
N GLN A 7 17.94 -8.71 2.68
CA GLN A 7 17.98 -7.81 3.83
C GLN A 7 17.48 -6.40 3.49
N GLU A 8 17.90 -5.85 2.35
CA GLU A 8 17.48 -4.51 1.88
C GLU A 8 15.99 -4.52 1.54
N ALA A 9 15.52 -5.59 0.88
CA ALA A 9 14.12 -5.79 0.55
C ALA A 9 13.23 -5.86 1.80
N GLN A 10 13.64 -6.64 2.81
CA GLN A 10 12.93 -6.76 4.09
C GLN A 10 12.92 -5.43 4.87
N LEU A 11 14.03 -4.71 4.90
CA LEU A 11 14.10 -3.38 5.52
C LEU A 11 13.14 -2.40 4.86
N LEU A 12 13.12 -2.37 3.53
CA LEU A 12 12.23 -1.48 2.79
C LEU A 12 10.76 -1.84 3.01
N PHE A 13 10.42 -3.13 2.93
CA PHE A 13 9.06 -3.59 3.21
C PHE A 13 8.60 -3.17 4.62
N ASN A 14 9.47 -3.33 5.62
CA ASN A 14 9.16 -2.90 6.99
C ASN A 14 8.94 -1.38 7.10
N LYS A 15 9.70 -0.58 6.36
CA LYS A 15 9.51 0.88 6.27
C LYS A 15 8.19 1.26 5.61
N ILE A 16 7.78 0.54 4.56
CA ILE A 16 6.46 0.73 3.93
C ILE A 16 5.35 0.37 4.91
N ARG A 17 5.49 -0.76 5.59
CA ARG A 17 4.51 -1.26 6.56
C ARG A 17 4.35 -0.35 7.78
N SER A 18 5.40 0.32 8.23
CA SER A 18 5.35 1.22 9.39
C SER A 18 4.70 2.57 9.07
N ASN A 19 4.74 3.02 7.82
CA ASN A 19 4.05 4.24 7.37
C ASN A 19 3.31 4.04 6.04
N PRO A 20 2.26 3.21 5.99
CA PRO A 20 1.60 2.85 4.75
C PRO A 20 0.90 4.03 4.07
N LYS A 21 0.45 5.03 4.83
CA LYS A 21 -0.19 6.26 4.30
C LYS A 21 0.78 7.11 3.46
N GLY A 22 2.09 6.98 3.69
CA GLY A 22 3.12 7.72 2.97
C GLY A 22 3.45 7.17 1.58
N TYR A 23 2.93 5.99 1.21
CA TYR A 23 3.32 5.30 -0.03
C TYR A 23 2.19 5.14 -1.07
N ASP A 24 1.10 5.92 -0.99
CA ASP A 24 -0.03 5.88 -1.96
C ASP A 24 -0.40 4.44 -2.39
N LEU A 25 -0.58 3.56 -1.39
CA LEU A 25 -0.71 2.12 -1.62
C LEU A 25 -1.98 1.78 -2.41
N LYS A 26 -1.82 0.95 -3.45
CA LYS A 26 -2.92 0.52 -4.32
C LYS A 26 -2.85 -0.98 -4.58
N THR A 27 -4.01 -1.61 -4.54
CA THR A 27 -4.20 -3.00 -4.97
C THR A 27 -4.75 -3.02 -6.39
N SER A 28 -4.23 -3.91 -7.22
CA SER A 28 -4.70 -4.14 -8.60
C SER A 28 -4.68 -5.64 -8.91
N THR A 29 -5.20 -6.02 -10.08
CA THR A 29 -5.10 -7.39 -10.61
C THR A 29 -3.65 -7.85 -10.81
N GLU A 30 -2.71 -6.92 -10.97
CA GLU A 30 -1.29 -7.20 -11.14
C GLU A 30 -0.50 -7.25 -9.82
N GLY A 31 -1.17 -7.13 -8.68
CA GLY A 31 -0.56 -7.09 -7.35
C GLY A 31 -0.67 -5.72 -6.68
N ILE A 32 0.21 -5.50 -5.70
CA ILE A 32 0.24 -4.31 -4.86
C ILE A 32 1.30 -3.36 -5.40
N THR A 33 0.93 -2.08 -5.52
CA THR A 33 1.85 -1.00 -5.88
C THR A 33 1.87 0.05 -4.79
N GLY A 34 2.97 0.78 -4.71
CA GLY A 34 3.08 1.95 -3.86
C GLY A 34 4.26 2.82 -4.27
N LYS A 35 4.22 4.09 -3.91
CA LYS A 35 5.26 5.07 -4.20
C LYS A 35 5.27 6.19 -3.17
N ASP A 36 6.46 6.70 -2.89
CA ASP A 36 6.65 8.01 -2.26
C ASP A 36 7.35 8.95 -3.26
N ASP A 37 7.87 10.08 -2.79
CA ASP A 37 8.59 11.04 -3.63
C ASP A 37 9.93 10.50 -4.17
N LYS A 38 10.47 9.41 -3.61
CA LYS A 38 11.82 8.91 -3.88
C LYS A 38 11.82 7.58 -4.61
N ILE A 39 10.85 6.72 -4.30
CA ILE A 39 10.80 5.34 -4.80
C ILE A 39 9.41 4.96 -5.27
N SER A 40 9.35 3.94 -6.10
CA SER A 40 8.13 3.17 -6.34
C SER A 40 8.42 1.69 -6.14
N PHE A 41 7.41 0.92 -5.79
CA PHE A 41 7.54 -0.52 -5.63
C PHE A 41 6.32 -1.26 -6.20
N LYS A 42 6.56 -2.52 -6.57
CA LYS A 42 5.53 -3.48 -6.98
C LYS A 42 5.77 -4.80 -6.26
N LEU A 43 4.71 -5.36 -5.69
CA LEU A 43 4.71 -6.67 -5.07
C LEU A 43 3.66 -7.53 -5.77
N TYR A 44 4.09 -8.56 -6.48
CA TYR A 44 3.21 -9.34 -7.35
C TYR A 44 3.58 -10.81 -7.37
N LYS A 45 2.63 -11.65 -7.78
CA LYS A 45 2.83 -13.09 -7.96
C LYS A 45 3.32 -13.39 -9.37
N SER A 46 4.29 -14.29 -9.46
CA SER A 46 4.78 -14.87 -10.71
C SER A 46 4.93 -16.38 -10.51
N GLY A 47 3.90 -17.13 -10.93
CA GLY A 47 3.78 -18.56 -10.62
C GLY A 47 3.60 -18.78 -9.11
N GLU A 48 4.43 -19.65 -8.52
CA GLU A 48 4.40 -19.97 -7.08
C GLU A 48 5.16 -18.96 -6.20
N LYS A 49 5.96 -18.09 -6.82
CA LYS A 49 6.80 -17.10 -6.12
C LYS A 49 6.13 -15.74 -6.16
N SER A 50 6.40 -14.94 -5.13
CA SER A 50 6.13 -13.50 -5.19
C SER A 50 7.43 -12.74 -5.43
N ILE A 51 7.31 -11.67 -6.21
CA ILE A 51 8.40 -10.80 -6.63
C ILE A 51 8.15 -9.42 -6.02
N PHE A 52 9.18 -8.91 -5.35
CA PHE A 52 9.23 -7.53 -4.85
C PHE A 52 10.20 -6.72 -5.70
N GLU A 53 9.64 -5.76 -6.44
CA GLU A 53 10.37 -4.82 -7.28
C GLU A 53 10.37 -3.44 -6.65
N VAL A 54 11.51 -2.75 -6.77
CA VAL A 54 11.70 -1.39 -6.29
C VAL A 54 12.40 -0.60 -7.38
N THR A 55 11.84 0.54 -7.76
CA THR A 55 12.44 1.46 -8.72
C THR A 55 12.89 2.72 -8.00
N ILE A 56 14.17 3.06 -8.16
CA ILE A 56 14.82 4.25 -7.60
C ILE A 56 15.64 4.89 -8.72
N ASP A 57 15.46 6.19 -8.97
CA ASP A 57 16.18 6.93 -10.02
C ASP A 57 16.13 6.24 -11.40
N GLY A 58 15.00 5.62 -11.73
CA GLY A 58 14.80 4.89 -13.00
C GLY A 58 15.43 3.49 -13.06
N LEU A 59 16.11 3.03 -12.00
CA LEU A 59 16.67 1.69 -11.89
C LEU A 59 15.77 0.78 -11.07
N THR A 60 15.39 -0.37 -11.64
CA THR A 60 14.55 -1.38 -10.97
C THR A 60 15.38 -2.53 -10.43
N PHE A 61 15.22 -2.79 -9.14
CA PHE A 61 15.80 -3.91 -8.42
C PHE A 61 14.72 -4.91 -8.04
N SER A 62 15.00 -6.20 -8.12
CA SER A 62 14.01 -7.25 -7.84
C SER A 62 14.53 -8.28 -6.84
N ASN A 63 13.63 -8.81 -6.02
CA ASN A 63 13.86 -9.97 -5.17
C ASN A 63 12.65 -10.93 -5.25
N SER A 64 12.90 -12.22 -5.49
CA SER A 64 11.84 -13.22 -5.61
C SER A 64 12.00 -14.34 -4.57
N THR A 65 11.04 -14.48 -3.66
CA THR A 65 11.03 -15.49 -2.59
C THR A 65 9.59 -15.85 -2.20
N GLY A 66 9.42 -16.95 -1.47
CA GLY A 66 8.11 -17.33 -0.91
C GLY A 66 7.68 -16.44 0.26
N GLU A 67 8.61 -15.78 0.95
CA GLU A 67 8.32 -14.86 2.07
C GLU A 67 7.40 -13.70 1.64
N TRP A 68 7.54 -13.28 0.39
CA TRP A 68 6.75 -12.22 -0.22
C TRP A 68 5.26 -12.57 -0.36
N ASN A 69 4.88 -13.86 -0.37
CA ASN A 69 3.47 -14.27 -0.37
C ASN A 69 2.75 -13.78 0.91
N ASN A 70 3.38 -13.96 2.07
CA ASN A 70 2.85 -13.49 3.35
C ASN A 70 2.86 -11.96 3.43
N ALA A 71 3.92 -11.34 2.93
CA ALA A 71 4.07 -9.88 2.86
C ALA A 71 2.93 -9.22 2.06
N MET A 72 2.52 -9.85 0.96
CA MET A 72 1.41 -9.38 0.12
C MET A 72 0.08 -9.38 0.89
N ILE A 73 -0.24 -10.48 1.57
CA ILE A 73 -1.45 -10.61 2.41
C ILE A 73 -1.45 -9.54 3.51
N MET A 74 -0.29 -9.28 4.13
CA MET A 74 -0.18 -8.24 5.16
C MET A 74 -0.48 -6.84 4.62
N LEU A 75 0.08 -6.48 3.45
CA LEU A 75 -0.16 -5.17 2.84
C LEU A 75 -1.61 -5.02 2.36
N GLU A 76 -2.21 -6.06 1.77
CA GLU A 76 -3.64 -6.05 1.40
C GLU A 76 -4.53 -5.74 2.61
N ASN A 77 -4.27 -6.39 3.75
CA ASN A 77 -5.01 -6.14 4.98
C ASN A 77 -4.85 -4.69 5.49
N ILE A 78 -3.67 -4.10 5.34
CA ILE A 78 -3.43 -2.70 5.70
C ILE A 78 -4.20 -1.77 4.77
N ILE A 79 -4.12 -1.97 3.46
CA ILE A 79 -4.85 -1.17 2.45
C ILE A 79 -6.36 -1.21 2.73
N ASN A 80 -6.91 -2.40 3.01
CA ASN A 80 -8.33 -2.56 3.35
C ASN A 80 -8.72 -1.80 4.61
N LYS A 81 -7.87 -1.79 5.65
CA LYS A 81 -8.11 -1.00 6.87
C LYS A 81 -8.10 0.50 6.59
N LEU A 82 -7.15 0.98 5.79
CA LEU A 82 -7.07 2.39 5.37
C LEU A 82 -8.31 2.83 4.57
N GLY A 83 -8.82 1.95 3.71
CA GLY A 83 -10.05 2.18 2.97
C GLY A 83 -11.26 2.37 3.90
N LYS A 84 -11.43 1.48 4.88
CA LYS A 84 -12.50 1.56 5.88
C LYS A 84 -12.41 2.82 6.75
N GLU A 85 -11.20 3.20 7.19
CA GLU A 85 -10.97 4.46 7.92
C GLU A 85 -11.45 5.66 7.10
N THR A 86 -11.10 5.71 5.81
CA THR A 86 -11.47 6.79 4.91
C THR A 86 -12.98 6.85 4.67
N GLU A 87 -13.63 5.70 4.52
CA GLU A 87 -15.08 5.59 4.40
C GLU A 87 -15.79 6.10 5.65
N ASN A 88 -15.35 5.68 6.84
CA ASN A 88 -15.91 6.14 8.11
C ASN A 88 -15.83 7.67 8.27
N ILE A 89 -14.71 8.28 7.86
CA ILE A 89 -14.55 9.74 7.86
C ILE A 89 -15.57 10.40 6.92
N LYS A 90 -15.74 9.88 5.71
CA LYS A 90 -16.72 10.40 4.74
C LYS A 90 -18.15 10.28 5.26
N VAL A 91 -18.48 9.16 5.91
CA VAL A 91 -19.78 8.95 6.56
C VAL A 91 -20.01 9.99 7.65
N GLN A 92 -19.03 10.22 8.53
CA GLN A 92 -19.14 11.21 9.59
C GLN A 92 -19.35 12.63 9.03
N GLN A 93 -18.59 13.00 8.00
CA GLN A 93 -18.76 14.30 7.32
C GLN A 93 -20.15 14.47 6.70
N ALA A 94 -20.73 13.41 6.14
CA ALA A 94 -22.08 13.44 5.60
C ALA A 94 -23.13 13.62 6.71
N LEU A 95 -22.96 12.93 7.84
CA LEU A 95 -23.83 13.07 9.02
C LEU A 95 -23.78 14.49 9.60
N ASP A 96 -22.59 15.09 9.70
CA ASP A 96 -22.43 16.44 10.23
C ASP A 96 -23.12 17.48 9.33
N LYS A 97 -23.03 17.33 8.00
CA LYS A 97 -23.76 18.17 7.03
C LYS A 97 -25.27 18.05 7.19
N LEU A 98 -25.78 16.84 7.36
CA LEU A 98 -27.22 16.61 7.58
C LEU A 98 -27.71 17.29 8.85
N LYS A 99 -26.98 17.14 9.97
CA LYS A 99 -27.32 17.80 11.23
C LYS A 99 -27.37 19.32 11.10
N LYS A 100 -26.40 19.91 10.40
CA LYS A 100 -26.36 21.35 10.15
C LYS A 100 -27.60 21.81 9.37
N TYR A 101 -27.94 21.13 8.28
CA TYR A 101 -29.12 21.43 7.48
C TYR A 101 -30.41 21.40 8.32
N LEU A 102 -30.60 20.36 9.14
CA LEU A 102 -31.78 20.23 10.00
C LEU A 102 -31.85 21.28 11.12
N SER A 103 -30.73 21.90 11.49
CA SER A 103 -30.69 22.96 12.50
C SER A 103 -30.91 24.37 11.95
N GLU A 104 -30.89 24.55 10.62
CA GLU A 104 -31.05 25.87 9.96
C GLU A 104 -32.53 26.25 9.71
N GLU A 105 -33.51 25.41 10.09
CA GLU A 105 -34.97 25.69 10.02
C GLU A 105 -35.62 26.03 11.38
N ASN A 106 -34.95 26.80 12.24
CA ASN A 106 -35.58 27.49 13.40
C ASN A 106 -35.05 28.92 13.55
#